data_AF-A0A0H5AJK7-F1
#
_entry.id   AF-A0A0H5AJK7-F1
#
_cell.length_a   1.000
_cell.length_b   1.000
_cell.length_c   1.000
_cell.angle_alpha   90.00
_cell.angle_beta   90.00
_cell.angle_gamma   90.00
#
_symmetry.space_group_name_H-M   'P 1'
#
loop_
_entity.id
_entity.type
_entity.pdbx_description
1 polymer ?
#
loop_
_entity_poly.entity_id
_entity_poly.type
_entity_poly.pdbx_seq_one_letter_code
_entity_poly.pdbx_strand_id
1 'polypeptide(L)' 'MAKTIEKPATEEQATAVPASLTFRDLVYTSRTLVVPGTDRTYPVTKHLVVVPESDKEAVAFLKAHSEYAAQEG' A
#
# COMPACT_ATOMS: atom_id res chain seq x y z
N MET A 1 23.42 38.95 9.91
CA MET A 1 22.75 37.98 10.80
C MET A 1 22.08 36.95 9.91
N ALA A 2 22.63 35.75 9.81
CA ALA A 2 22.11 34.69 8.96
C ALA A 2 21.49 33.60 9.85
N LYS A 3 20.22 33.26 9.62
CA LYS A 3 19.65 31.97 10.00
C LYS A 3 18.73 31.52 8.87
N THR A 4 19.35 30.82 7.93
CA THR A 4 18.73 30.07 6.85
C THR A 4 18.59 28.63 7.35
N ILE A 5 17.35 28.13 7.26
CA ILE A 5 16.84 26.74 7.13
C ILE A 5 17.53 25.59 7.87
N GLU A 6 16.71 24.69 8.41
CA GLU A 6 16.85 23.24 8.15
C GLU A 6 15.51 22.55 8.46
N LYS A 7 14.72 22.38 7.39
CA LYS A 7 13.63 21.41 7.31
C LYS A 7 14.30 20.03 7.45
N PRO A 8 13.85 19.13 8.35
CA PRO A 8 14.48 17.82 8.45
C PRO A 8 14.40 17.14 7.07
N ALA A 9 15.57 16.83 6.55
CA ALA A 9 15.77 15.98 5.40
C ALA A 9 15.21 14.61 5.74
N THR A 10 14.06 14.26 5.17
CA THR A 10 13.76 12.86 4.88
C THR A 10 14.63 12.49 3.69
N GLU A 11 15.86 12.12 4.02
CA GLU A 11 16.74 11.33 3.19
C GLU A 11 16.08 9.95 3.04
N GLU A 12 15.12 9.82 2.13
CA GLU A 12 14.70 8.49 1.68
C GLU A 12 15.53 8.19 0.44
N GLN A 13 16.63 7.48 0.70
CA GLN A 13 17.38 6.78 -0.32
C GLN A 13 16.38 6.12 -1.26
N ALA A 14 16.43 6.52 -2.54
CA ALA A 14 15.77 5.83 -3.64
C ALA A 14 16.44 4.46 -3.87
N THR A 15 16.43 3.63 -2.83
CA THR A 15 16.39 2.18 -2.98
C THR A 15 15.14 1.95 -3.80
N ALA A 16 15.26 1.39 -5.00
CA ALA A 16 14.12 1.06 -5.83
C ALA A 16 13.14 0.23 -5.00
N VAL A 17 12.16 0.90 -4.38
CA VAL A 17 11.14 0.22 -3.61
C VAL A 17 10.44 -0.68 -4.62
N PRO A 18 10.33 -2.00 -4.36
CA PRO A 18 9.60 -2.87 -5.26
C PRO A 18 8.24 -2.24 -5.48
N ALA A 19 7.93 -1.97 -6.74
CA ALA A 19 6.76 -1.21 -7.12
C ALA A 19 5.53 -1.86 -6.44
N SER A 20 4.81 -1.09 -5.65
CA SER A 20 3.74 -1.57 -4.76
C SER A 20 2.49 -0.75 -4.98
N LEU A 21 1.36 -1.42 -5.11
CA LEU A 21 0.07 -0.78 -5.24
C LEU A 21 -0.57 -0.64 -3.88
N THR A 22 -1.14 0.54 -3.66
CA THR A 22 -1.97 0.82 -2.49
C THR A 22 -3.43 0.72 -2.89
N PHE A 23 -4.22 0.01 -2.10
CA PHE A 23 -5.66 -0.04 -2.24
C PHE A 23 -6.33 0.40 -0.96
N ARG A 24 -7.40 1.18 -1.09
CA ARG A 24 -8.24 1.62 0.00
C ARG A 24 -9.39 0.66 0.22
N ASP A 25 -9.48 0.12 1.42
CA ASP A 25 -10.65 -0.61 1.91
C ASP A 25 -11.80 0.36 2.14
N LEU A 26 -12.88 0.18 1.39
CA LEU A 26 -14.10 1.00 1.44
C LEU A 26 -15.09 0.51 2.49
N VAL A 27 -14.91 -0.71 2.99
CA VAL A 27 -15.76 -1.30 4.04
C VAL A 27 -15.29 -0.84 5.43
N TYR A 28 -14.16 -0.13 5.49
CA TYR A 28 -13.52 0.41 6.69
C TYR A 28 -13.32 -0.64 7.80
N THR A 29 -13.08 -1.89 7.40
CA THR A 29 -12.83 -2.97 8.33
C THR A 29 -11.34 -3.08 8.60
N SER A 30 -10.93 -2.90 9.85
CA SER A 30 -9.56 -3.22 10.27
C SER A 30 -9.38 -4.73 10.27
N ARG A 31 -9.02 -5.29 9.10
CA ARG A 31 -8.85 -6.72 8.86
C ARG A 31 -7.52 -7.02 8.19
N THR A 32 -7.16 -8.29 8.21
CA THR A 32 -6.07 -8.82 7.38
C THR A 32 -6.68 -9.30 6.06
N LEU A 33 -6.20 -8.78 4.94
CA LEU A 33 -6.54 -9.28 3.61
C LEU A 33 -5.87 -10.64 3.44
N VAL A 34 -6.67 -11.68 3.20
CA VAL A 34 -6.17 -13.02 2.86
C VAL A 34 -6.39 -13.21 1.37
N VAL A 35 -5.33 -13.50 0.61
CA VAL A 35 -5.45 -13.72 -0.84
C VAL A 35 -5.83 -15.18 -1.07
N PRO A 36 -7.05 -15.47 -1.55
CA PRO A 36 -7.53 -16.84 -1.70
C PRO A 36 -6.66 -17.63 -2.68
N GLY A 37 -6.41 -18.90 -2.39
CA GLY A 37 -5.53 -19.75 -3.20
C GLY A 37 -4.04 -19.61 -2.85
N THR A 38 -3.68 -18.71 -1.94
CA THR A 38 -2.31 -18.53 -1.44
C THR A 38 -2.30 -18.44 0.09
N ASP A 39 -1.15 -18.67 0.71
CA ASP A 39 -0.91 -18.41 2.13
C ASP A 39 -0.55 -16.93 2.42
N ARG A 40 -0.76 -16.03 1.45
CA ARG A 40 -0.37 -14.62 1.57
C ARG A 40 -1.43 -13.81 2.29
N THR A 41 -0.97 -13.03 3.25
CA THR A 41 -1.82 -12.14 4.02
C THR A 41 -1.23 -10.74 4.09
N TYR A 42 -2.07 -9.72 3.87
CA TYR A 42 -1.66 -8.32 3.88
C TYR A 42 -2.43 -7.55 4.96
N PRO A 43 -1.74 -6.85 5.88
CA PRO A 43 -2.42 -6.06 6.91
C PRO A 43 -3.07 -4.83 6.31
N VAL A 44 -4.34 -4.57 6.63
CA VAL A 44 -5.01 -3.31 6.28
C VAL A 44 -4.72 -2.27 7.38
N THR A 45 -3.85 -1.31 7.08
CA THR A 45 -3.45 -0.25 8.02
C THR A 45 -4.17 1.03 7.65
N LYS A 46 -4.96 1.61 8.56
CA LYS A 46 -5.74 2.84 8.30
C LYS A 46 -6.61 2.73 7.03
N HIS A 47 -7.23 1.57 6.81
CA HIS A 47 -8.05 1.29 5.62
C HIS A 47 -7.26 1.28 4.31
N LEU A 48 -5.94 1.11 4.38
CA LEU A 48 -5.08 0.95 3.21
C LEU A 48 -4.40 -0.41 3.29
N VAL A 49 -4.46 -1.16 2.20
CA VAL A 49 -3.67 -2.37 2.00
C VAL A 49 -2.60 -2.06 0.97
N VAL A 50 -1.38 -2.47 1.25
CA VAL A 50 -0.25 -2.31 0.34
C VAL A 50 0.15 -3.70 -0.13
N VAL A 51 0.13 -3.89 -1.44
CA VAL A 51 0.55 -5.15 -2.07
C VAL A 51 1.65 -4.87 -3.09
N PRO A 52 2.64 -5.76 -3.23
CA PRO A 52 3.64 -5.64 -4.29
C PRO A 52 2.98 -5.85 -5.66
N GLU A 53 3.35 -5.04 -6.65
CA GLU A 53 2.87 -5.19 -8.04
C GLU A 53 3.29 -6.51 -8.68
N SER A 54 4.36 -7.11 -8.16
CA SER A 54 4.80 -8.44 -8.56
C SER A 54 3.77 -9.53 -8.20
N ASP A 55 2.91 -9.28 -7.20
CA ASP A 55 1.88 -10.21 -6.76
C ASP A 55 0.58 -10.01 -7.56
N LYS A 56 0.55 -10.61 -8.75
CA LYS A 56 -0.60 -10.52 -9.66
C LYS A 56 -1.87 -11.11 -9.06
N GLU A 57 -1.78 -12.10 -8.18
CA GLU A 57 -2.95 -12.72 -7.54
C GLU A 57 -3.59 -11.75 -6.54
N ALA A 58 -2.78 -11.13 -5.67
CA ALA A 58 -3.26 -10.11 -4.74
C ALA A 58 -3.85 -8.90 -5.49
N VAL A 59 -3.17 -8.43 -6.53
CA VAL A 59 -3.63 -7.29 -7.34
C VAL A 59 -4.93 -7.63 -8.09
N ALA A 60 -5.03 -8.82 -8.68
CA ALA A 60 -6.24 -9.26 -9.36
C ALA A 60 -7.41 -9.41 -8.39
N PHE A 61 -7.17 -9.97 -7.20
CA PHE A 61 -8.17 -10.07 -6.14
C PHE A 61 -8.69 -8.68 -5.73
N LEU A 62 -7.79 -7.75 -5.40
CA LEU A 62 -8.19 -6.41 -5.00
C LEU A 62 -8.93 -5.65 -6.10
N LYS A 63 -8.53 -5.81 -7.37
CA LYS A 63 -9.22 -5.20 -8.51
C LYS A 63 -10.57 -5.84 -8.84
N ALA A 64 -10.76 -7.13 -8.54
CA ALA A 64 -12.02 -7.84 -8.78
C ALA A 64 -13.09 -7.51 -7.73
N HIS A 65 -12.70 -7.00 -6.56
CA HIS A 65 -13.58 -6.70 -5.44
C HIS A 65 -13.87 -5.20 -5.34
N SER A 66 -15.13 -4.80 -5.48
CA SER A 66 -15.57 -3.40 -5.35
C SER A 66 -15.40 -2.81 -3.93
N GLU A 67 -15.09 -3.67 -2.96
CA GLU A 67 -14.75 -3.31 -1.58
C GLU A 67 -13.41 -2.57 -1.49
N TYR A 68 -12.52 -2.73 -2.48
CA TYR A 68 -11.22 -2.10 -2.54
C TYR A 68 -11.12 -1.14 -3.72
N ALA A 69 -10.68 0.08 -3.46
CA ALA A 69 -10.39 1.07 -4.50
C ALA A 69 -8.87 1.21 -4.67
N ALA A 70 -8.35 1.09 -5.88
CA ALA A 70 -6.95 1.42 -6.14
C ALA A 70 -6.73 2.90 -5.80
N GLN A 71 -5.77 3.16 -4.91
CA GLN A 71 -5.32 4.51 -4.59
C GLN A 71 -4.05 4.75 -5.39
N GLU A 72 -4.19 5.38 -6.56
CA GLU A 72 -3.05 5.88 -7.29
C GLU A 72 -2.49 7.08 -6.53
N GLY A 73 -1.19 7.03 -6.20
CA GLY A 73 -0.45 8.12 -5.57
C GLY A 73 0.04 9.13 -6.59
#